data_AF-A0A7X5U8V1-F1
#
_entry.id   AF-A0A7X5U8V1-F1
#
_cell.length_a   1.000
_cell.length_b   1.000
_cell.length_c   1.000
_cell.angle_alpha   90.00
_cell.angle_beta   90.00
_cell.angle_gamma   90.00
#
_symmetry.space_group_name_H-M   'P 1'
#
loop_
_entity.id
_entity.type
_entity.pdbx_description
1 polymer ?
#
loop_
_entity_poly.entity_id
_entity_poly.type
_entity_poly.pdbx_seq_one_letter_code
_entity_poly.pdbx_strand_id
1 'polypeptide(L)' 'MSKFFRRRKFCRFTAEGVKEIDYKDLNTLRQYITENGKIVPSRITGTKARYQRQLATAIKRARYLSLLPYTDNHDV' A
#
# COMPACT_ATOMS: atom_id res chain seq x y z
N MET A 1 7.21 26.22 -17.91
CA MET A 1 6.63 25.21 -16.99
C MET A 1 7.76 24.63 -16.16
N SER A 2 7.78 24.91 -14.86
CA SER A 2 8.84 24.47 -13.95
C SER A 2 8.98 22.95 -13.98
N LYS A 3 10.11 22.47 -14.52
CA LYS A 3 10.56 21.08 -14.43
C LYS A 3 10.95 20.81 -12.98
N PHE A 4 9.98 20.65 -12.09
CA PHE A 4 10.23 20.06 -10.79
C PHE A 4 10.63 18.60 -11.05
N PHE A 5 11.93 18.34 -11.19
CA PHE A 5 12.49 17.01 -11.15
C PHE A 5 12.19 16.42 -9.77
N ARG A 6 11.01 15.80 -9.63
CA ARG A 6 10.69 15.02 -8.45
C ARG A 6 11.68 13.85 -8.42
N ARG A 7 12.57 13.86 -7.42
CA ARG A 7 13.49 12.76 -7.12
C ARG A 7 12.68 11.46 -7.14
N ARG A 8 13.12 10.49 -7.94
CA ARG A 8 12.46 9.18 -8.01
C ARG A 8 12.50 8.58 -6.61
N LYS A 9 11.32 8.38 -6.01
CA LYS A 9 11.19 7.70 -4.72
C LYS A 9 11.63 6.24 -4.90
N PHE A 10 12.35 5.71 -3.92
CA PHE A 10 12.79 4.33 -3.93
C PHE A 10 11.66 3.43 -3.43
N CYS A 11 11.60 2.20 -3.95
CA CYS A 11 10.65 1.20 -3.49
C CYS A 11 11.24 0.45 -2.28
N ARG A 12 10.64 0.59 -1.10
CA ARG A 12 11.05 -0.15 0.12
C ARG A 12 11.11 -1.66 -0.08
N PHE A 13 10.08 -2.25 -0.67
CA PHE A 13 10.05 -3.71 -0.93
C PHE A 13 11.21 -4.22 -1.78
N THR A 14 11.72 -3.39 -2.70
CA THR A 14 12.90 -3.76 -3.49
C THR A 14 14.17 -3.67 -2.65
N ALA A 15 14.30 -2.67 -1.79
CA ALA A 15 15.46 -2.49 -0.92
C ALA A 15 15.51 -3.56 0.18
N GLU A 16 14.37 -3.93 0.73
CA GLU A 16 14.23 -4.97 1.78
C GLU A 16 14.26 -6.40 1.20
N GLY A 17 14.33 -6.58 -0.12
CA GLY A 17 14.42 -7.91 -0.76
C GLY A 17 13.17 -8.77 -0.62
N VAL A 18 12.01 -8.14 -0.38
CA VAL A 18 10.74 -8.85 -0.15
C VAL A 18 10.28 -9.55 -1.43
N LYS A 19 10.04 -10.86 -1.35
CA LYS A 19 9.59 -11.68 -2.50
C LYS A 19 8.07 -11.59 -2.71
N GLU A 20 7.31 -11.59 -1.63
CA GLU A 20 5.85 -11.58 -1.64
C GLU A 20 5.31 -10.79 -0.45
N ILE A 21 4.16 -10.14 -0.65
CA ILE A 21 3.48 -9.34 0.37
C ILE A 21 2.25 -10.11 0.81
N ASP A 22 2.24 -10.60 2.05
CA ASP A 22 1.13 -11.38 2.59
C ASP A 22 0.01 -10.44 3.09
N TYR A 23 -1.23 -10.92 3.02
CA TYR A 23 -2.40 -10.21 3.55
C TYR A 23 -2.45 -10.25 5.09
N LYS A 24 -1.69 -11.16 5.71
CA LYS A 24 -1.59 -11.32 7.17
C LYS A 24 -0.72 -10.23 7.83
N ASP A 25 0.15 -9.55 7.06
CA ASP A 25 1.08 -8.55 7.59
C ASP A 25 0.44 -7.17 7.77
N LEU A 26 -0.49 -7.04 8.72
CA LEU A 26 -1.29 -5.84 8.92
C LEU A 26 -0.46 -4.57 9.16
N ASN A 27 0.68 -4.70 9.85
CA ASN A 27 1.59 -3.59 10.12
C ASN A 27 2.15 -2.96 8.85
N THR A 28 2.44 -3.79 7.84
CA THR A 28 2.91 -3.30 6.54
C THR A 28 1.74 -2.73 5.75
N LEU A 29 0.63 -3.43 5.66
CA LEU A 29 -0.53 -3.03 4.86
C LEU A 29 -1.13 -1.71 5.33
N ARG A 30 -1.19 -1.46 6.64
CA ARG A 30 -1.68 -0.19 7.22
C ARG A 30 -0.89 1.02 6.73
N GLN A 31 0.42 0.89 6.48
CA GLN A 31 1.25 2.00 5.97
C GLN A 31 0.92 2.36 4.50
N TYR A 32 0.25 1.46 3.77
CA TYR A 32 -0.13 1.65 2.37
C TYR A 32 -1.62 1.96 2.18
N ILE A 33 -2.31 2.30 3.27
CA ILE A 33 -3.72 2.68 3.29
C ILE A 33 -3.80 4.10 3.89
N THR A 34 -4.73 4.90 3.39
CA THR A 34 -5.03 6.23 3.94
C THR A 34 -5.87 6.09 5.21
N GLU A 35 -6.01 7.17 5.97
CA GLU A 35 -6.90 7.21 7.15
C GLU A 35 -8.33 6.75 6.81
N ASN A 36 -8.87 7.16 5.66
CA ASN A 36 -10.20 6.75 5.19
C ASN A 36 -10.28 5.32 4.63
N GLY A 37 -9.26 4.49 4.79
CA GLY A 37 -9.27 3.11 4.27
C GLY A 37 -9.04 2.98 2.75
N LYS A 38 -8.57 4.02 2.04
CA LYS A 38 -8.26 3.93 0.59
C LYS A 38 -6.81 3.48 0.35
N ILE A 39 -6.55 2.76 -0.74
CA ILE A 39 -5.19 2.32 -1.08
C ILE A 39 -4.36 3.51 -1.57
N VAL A 40 -3.17 3.71 -1.00
CA VAL A 40 -2.27 4.81 -1.40
C VAL A 40 -1.69 4.54 -2.80
N PRO A 41 -1.77 5.50 -3.73
CA PRO A 41 -1.20 5.34 -5.07
C PRO A 41 0.32 5.22 -5.08
N SER A 42 0.85 4.45 -6.03
CA SER A 42 2.30 4.23 -6.21
C SER A 42 3.12 5.50 -6.42
N ARG A 43 2.52 6.58 -6.95
CA ARG A 43 3.19 7.88 -7.12
C ARG A 43 3.58 8.54 -5.79
N ILE A 44 2.89 8.20 -4.70
CA ILE A 44 3.14 8.75 -3.36
C ILE A 44 4.17 7.89 -2.64
N THR A 45 4.02 6.56 -2.72
CA THR A 45 4.85 5.59 -1.99
C THR A 45 6.14 5.21 -2.71
N GLY A 46 6.23 5.40 -4.03
CA GLY A 46 7.39 4.99 -4.84
C GLY A 46 7.47 3.48 -5.07
N THR A 47 6.39 2.73 -4.85
CA THR A 47 6.36 1.28 -5.06
C THR A 47 6.41 0.94 -6.55
N LYS A 48 7.19 -0.10 -6.92
CA LYS A 48 7.17 -0.60 -8.30
C LYS A 48 5.80 -1.19 -8.64
N ALA A 49 5.42 -1.16 -9.92
CA ALA A 49 4.12 -1.65 -10.39
C ALA A 49 3.82 -3.11 -10.00
N ARG A 50 4.83 -3.99 -9.98
CA ARG A 50 4.69 -5.37 -9.51
C ARG A 50 4.22 -5.43 -8.06
N TYR A 51 4.93 -4.75 -7.16
CA TYR A 51 4.60 -4.71 -5.74
C TYR A 51 3.29 -3.98 -5.46
N GLN A 52 2.96 -2.94 -6.23
CA GLN A 52 1.66 -2.26 -6.09
C GLN A 52 0.47 -3.18 -6.40
N ARG A 53 0.59 -4.05 -7.43
CA ARG A 53 -0.45 -5.05 -7.75
C ARG A 53 -0.57 -6.12 -6.66
N GLN A 54 0.55 -6.57 -6.12
CA GLN A 54 0.57 -7.51 -4.99
C GLN A 54 -0.06 -6.87 -3.75
N LEU A 55 0.34 -5.66 -3.37
CA LEU A 55 -0.26 -4.88 -2.29
C LEU A 55 -1.77 -4.75 -2.46
N ALA A 56 -2.23 -4.35 -3.64
CA ALA A 56 -3.67 -4.18 -3.87
C ALA A 56 -4.44 -5.49 -3.68
N THR A 57 -3.85 -6.62 -4.07
CA THR A 57 -4.45 -7.95 -3.89
C THR A 57 -4.46 -8.35 -2.41
N ALA A 58 -3.34 -8.16 -1.71
CA ALA A 58 -3.20 -8.44 -0.28
C ALA A 58 -4.17 -7.59 0.56
N ILE A 59 -4.25 -6.29 0.30
CA ILE A 59 -5.17 -5.37 1.00
C ILE A 59 -6.63 -5.80 0.76
N LYS A 60 -7.01 -6.15 -0.48
CA LYS A 60 -8.37 -6.63 -0.76
C LYS A 60 -8.69 -7.92 0.00
N ARG A 61 -7.78 -8.90 0.01
CA ARG A 61 -7.93 -10.14 0.79
C ARG A 61 -8.09 -9.87 2.29
N ALA A 62 -7.26 -9.01 2.85
CA ALA A 62 -7.35 -8.63 4.26
C ALA A 62 -8.68 -7.95 4.60
N ARG A 63 -9.25 -7.15 3.69
CA ARG A 63 -10.57 -6.54 3.87
C ARG A 63 -11.71 -7.55 3.87
N TYR A 64 -11.68 -8.54 2.96
CA TYR A 64 -12.68 -9.61 2.96
C TYR A 64 -12.68 -10.43 4.26
N LEU A 65 -11.52 -10.51 4.93
CA LEU A 65 -11.36 -11.19 6.21
C LEU A 65 -11.57 -10.27 7.43
N SER A 66 -12.07 -9.05 7.23
CA SER A 66 -12.27 -8.05 8.30
C SER A 66 -10.99 -7.63 9.05
N LEU A 67 -9.80 -7.95 8.52
CA LEU A 67 -8.53 -7.53 9.12
C LEU A 67 -8.20 -6.05 8.86
N LEU A 68 -8.78 -5.49 7.80
CA LEU A 68 -8.66 -4.08 7.43
C LEU A 68 -10.03 -3.50 7.08
N PRO A 69 -10.32 -2.25 7.49
CA PRO A 69 -11.58 -1.59 7.18
C PRO A 69 -11.67 -1.15 5.72
N TYR A 70 -12.89 -1.06 5.19
CA TYR A 70 -13.16 -0.43 3.89
C TYR A 70 -13.28 1.09 4.00
N THR A 71 -13.84 1.58 5.11
CA THR A 71 -14.03 3.00 5.44
C THR A 71 -13.71 3.23 6.91
N ASP A 72 -13.33 4.46 7.21
CA ASP A 72 -13.28 5.08 8.53
C ASP A 72 -14.62 5.10 9.28
N ASN A 73 -15.76 4.99 8.58
CA ASN A 73 -17.10 5.01 9.19
C ASN A 73 -17.58 3.66 9.75
N HIS A 74 -16.68 2.70 9.92
CA HIS A 74 -17.03 1.48 10.65
C HIS A 74 -16.92 1.79 12.14
N ASP A 75 -17.96 2.41 12.69
CA ASP A 75 -18.09 2.66 14.12
C ASP A 75 -18.03 1.31 14.87
N VAL A 76 -17.01 1.19 15.73
CA VAL A 76 -16.98 0.27 16.86
C VAL A 76 -17.01 1.12 18.12
#